data_AF-A0A162GEQ6-F1
#
_entry.id   AF-A0A162GEQ6-F1
#
_cell.length_a   1.000
_cell.length_b   1.000
_cell.length_c   1.000
_cell.angle_alpha   90.00
_cell.angle_beta   90.00
_cell.angle_gamma   90.00
#
_symmetry.space_group_name_H-M   'P 1'
#
loop_
_entity.id
_entity.type
_entity.pdbx_description
1 polymer ?
#
loop_
_entity_poly.entity_id
_entity_poly.type
_entity_poly.pdbx_seq_one_letter_code
_entity_poly.pdbx_strand_id
1 'polypeptide(L)'
;MPLPIEPGPPLTAAERERYARQIRLGPIGELGQRRLRNARVLVLGAGGIGSPVITALAAAGVGRLGIVDADVVEVSNLARQTAHDDSWVGLSKAESAAATARRLSPGIDVRAFPVSLTRATADDLIAGWDIVVDGFDTFGARYLASDATTRAGVPHVWGSALGFDGQLSTFWSQAPGGGVTLRALHPEAEDAADSCATVGVLGALCATIGSAMAAEVVKLVTGVGSPLFGRVLVHDALDGSWGELPLARRVPPIGVAPPGAVAAGAVSAAELRERLAGPTPPTVVDLREDDEDRSVAVPGAVRMPMSRFDPRALPDGPLVLHCASGTRSRLAAERAAAAGVAAESLTGGMAGWRR
;
A
#
# COMPACT_ATOMS: atom_id res chain seq x y z
N MET A 1 -6.85 -18.93 -7.23
CA MET A 1 -6.81 -19.63 -8.55
C MET A 1 -5.35 -20.02 -8.78
N PRO A 2 -4.99 -21.27 -9.13
CA PRO A 2 -3.59 -21.55 -9.43
C PRO A 2 -3.24 -20.81 -10.73
N LEU A 3 -2.23 -19.95 -10.69
CA LEU A 3 -1.71 -19.28 -11.88
C LEU A 3 -1.17 -20.30 -12.90
N PRO A 4 -1.22 -20.03 -14.22
CA PRO A 4 -1.66 -18.79 -14.85
C PRO A 4 -3.18 -18.61 -14.89
N ILE A 5 -3.64 -17.38 -15.17
CA ILE A 5 -5.07 -17.06 -15.28
C ILE A 5 -5.67 -17.75 -16.50
N GLU A 6 -6.92 -18.19 -16.42
CA GLU A 6 -7.63 -18.73 -17.59
C GLU A 6 -7.85 -17.62 -18.64
N PRO A 7 -7.70 -17.90 -19.94
CA PRO A 7 -7.87 -16.87 -20.96
C PRO A 7 -9.34 -16.44 -21.05
N GLY A 8 -9.56 -15.13 -21.13
CA GLY A 8 -10.88 -14.56 -21.38
C GLY A 8 -11.39 -14.82 -22.80
N PRO A 9 -12.51 -14.19 -23.21
CA PRO A 9 -13.05 -14.34 -24.55
C PRO A 9 -12.04 -13.88 -25.63
N PRO A 10 -12.27 -14.25 -26.91
CA PRO A 10 -11.47 -13.74 -28.02
C PRO A 10 -11.39 -12.21 -28.02
N LEU A 11 -10.25 -11.68 -28.46
CA LEU A 11 -10.05 -10.24 -28.57
C LEU A 11 -10.89 -9.69 -29.73
N THR A 12 -11.36 -8.46 -29.59
CA THR A 12 -11.92 -7.67 -30.68
C THR A 12 -10.82 -7.22 -31.65
N ALA A 13 -11.19 -6.71 -32.82
CA ALA A 13 -10.22 -6.14 -33.77
C ALA A 13 -9.47 -4.94 -33.15
N ALA A 14 -10.19 -4.07 -32.44
CA ALA A 14 -9.60 -2.90 -31.76
C ALA A 14 -8.63 -3.31 -30.64
N GLU A 15 -8.95 -4.34 -29.85
CA GLU A 15 -8.03 -4.87 -28.84
C GLU A 15 -6.78 -5.50 -29.49
N ARG A 16 -6.94 -6.26 -30.58
CA ARG A 16 -5.79 -6.81 -31.32
C ARG A 16 -4.88 -5.72 -31.87
N GLU A 17 -5.43 -4.64 -32.40
CA GLU A 17 -4.66 -3.50 -32.89
C GLU A 17 -3.91 -2.80 -31.74
N ARG A 18 -4.62 -2.48 -30.65
CA ARG A 18 -4.04 -1.82 -29.46
C ARG A 18 -2.89 -2.62 -28.86
N TYR A 19 -3.05 -3.93 -28.70
CA TYR A 19 -2.07 -4.80 -28.06
C TYR A 19 -1.16 -5.52 -29.07
N ALA A 20 -1.16 -5.11 -30.35
CA ALA A 20 -0.45 -5.82 -31.43
C ALA A 20 1.03 -6.07 -31.11
N ARG A 21 1.72 -5.10 -30.49
CA ARG A 21 3.13 -5.23 -30.12
C ARG A 21 3.37 -6.27 -29.03
N GLN A 22 2.46 -6.36 -28.07
CA GLN A 22 2.52 -7.35 -26.99
C GLN A 22 2.16 -8.76 -27.48
N ILE A 23 1.13 -8.86 -28.32
CA ILE A 23 0.69 -10.13 -28.95
C ILE A 23 1.80 -10.74 -29.82
N ARG A 24 2.63 -9.91 -30.48
CA ARG A 24 3.76 -10.39 -31.28
C ARG A 24 4.87 -11.06 -30.45
N LEU A 25 4.92 -10.83 -29.15
CA LEU A 25 5.89 -11.49 -28.28
C LEU A 25 5.49 -12.95 -28.12
N GLY A 26 6.25 -13.87 -28.72
CA GLY A 26 5.95 -15.30 -28.75
C GLY A 26 5.52 -15.91 -27.40
N PRO A 27 6.22 -15.62 -26.28
CA PRO A 27 5.80 -16.13 -24.97
C PRO A 27 4.42 -15.62 -24.50
N ILE A 28 4.02 -14.40 -24.87
CA ILE A 28 2.72 -13.83 -24.48
C ILE A 28 1.65 -14.28 -25.48
N GLY A 29 1.80 -13.94 -26.76
CA GLY A 29 0.85 -14.29 -27.81
C GLY A 29 -0.57 -13.73 -27.57
N GLU A 30 -1.52 -14.16 -28.39
CA GLU A 30 -2.93 -13.82 -28.18
C GLU A 30 -3.50 -14.50 -26.92
N LEU A 31 -3.00 -15.70 -26.58
CA LEU A 31 -3.42 -16.41 -25.37
C LEU A 31 -3.09 -15.60 -24.11
N GLY A 32 -1.85 -15.13 -23.95
CA GLY A 32 -1.43 -14.31 -22.81
C GLY A 32 -2.19 -12.99 -22.73
N GLN A 33 -2.45 -12.34 -23.87
CA GLN A 33 -3.27 -11.12 -23.88
C GLN A 33 -4.70 -11.38 -23.40
N ARG A 34 -5.30 -12.52 -23.78
CA ARG A 34 -6.61 -12.92 -23.27
C ARG A 34 -6.59 -13.24 -21.77
N ARG A 35 -5.48 -13.76 -21.24
CA ARG A 35 -5.29 -13.93 -19.79
C ARG A 35 -5.24 -12.59 -19.06
N LEU A 36 -4.49 -11.61 -19.58
CA LEU A 36 -4.47 -10.24 -19.07
C LEU A 36 -5.86 -9.63 -19.05
N ARG A 37 -6.61 -9.75 -20.15
CA ARG A 37 -8.00 -9.30 -20.24
C ARG A 37 -8.94 -9.96 -19.22
N ASN A 38 -8.64 -11.15 -18.73
CA ASN A 38 -9.47 -11.85 -17.74
C ASN A 38 -9.02 -11.61 -16.29
N ALA A 39 -7.79 -11.11 -16.11
CA ALA A 39 -7.18 -10.94 -14.79
C ALA A 39 -7.81 -9.79 -14.00
N ARG A 40 -7.89 -9.99 -12.68
CA ARG A 40 -8.34 -9.02 -11.69
C ARG A 40 -7.17 -8.70 -10.76
N VAL A 41 -6.66 -7.47 -10.85
CA VAL A 41 -5.51 -7.04 -10.04
C VAL A 41 -5.94 -5.91 -9.11
N LEU A 42 -5.67 -6.07 -7.82
CA LEU A 42 -5.85 -5.04 -6.80
C LEU A 42 -4.53 -4.34 -6.55
N VAL A 43 -4.47 -3.03 -6.74
CA VAL A 43 -3.32 -2.19 -6.39
C VAL A 43 -3.62 -1.45 -5.10
N LEU A 44 -2.78 -1.68 -4.11
CA LEU A 44 -2.82 -1.05 -2.79
C LEU A 44 -1.85 0.13 -2.79
N GLY A 45 -2.39 1.34 -2.64
CA GLY A 45 -1.66 2.59 -2.78
C GLY A 45 -1.57 3.06 -4.23
N ALA A 46 -1.95 4.31 -4.48
CA ALA A 46 -1.80 5.03 -5.75
C ALA A 46 -0.64 6.04 -5.73
N GLY A 47 0.25 5.94 -4.72
CA GLY A 47 1.39 6.82 -4.52
C GLY A 47 2.55 6.62 -5.51
N GLY A 48 3.79 6.88 -5.07
CA GLY A 48 4.95 6.94 -5.97
C GLY A 48 5.19 5.64 -6.77
N ILE A 49 5.09 4.48 -6.12
CA ILE A 49 5.24 3.16 -6.76
C ILE A 49 3.91 2.69 -7.38
N GLY A 50 2.79 2.93 -6.71
CA GLY A 50 1.48 2.51 -7.19
C GLY A 50 1.05 3.18 -8.50
N SER A 51 1.33 4.47 -8.66
CA SER A 51 1.05 5.23 -9.89
C SER A 51 1.60 4.56 -11.17
N PRO A 52 2.91 4.27 -11.28
CA PRO A 52 3.48 3.60 -12.45
C PRO A 52 2.98 2.15 -12.60
N VAL A 53 2.68 1.43 -11.52
CA VAL A 53 2.03 0.10 -11.60
C VAL A 53 0.68 0.23 -12.31
N ILE A 54 -0.18 1.14 -11.86
CA ILE A 54 -1.55 1.31 -12.36
C ILE A 54 -1.52 1.66 -13.86
N THR A 55 -0.67 2.61 -14.24
CA THR A 55 -0.58 3.03 -15.65
C THR A 55 -0.03 1.93 -16.55
N ALA A 56 0.99 1.20 -16.09
CA ALA A 56 1.57 0.07 -16.83
C ALA A 56 0.58 -1.10 -17.00
N LEU A 57 -0.15 -1.47 -15.94
CA LEU A 57 -1.12 -2.57 -16.00
C LEU A 57 -2.36 -2.21 -16.86
N ALA A 58 -2.83 -0.97 -16.79
CA ALA A 58 -3.90 -0.50 -17.66
C ALA A 58 -3.47 -0.56 -19.14
N ALA A 59 -2.26 -0.06 -19.44
CA ALA A 59 -1.69 -0.09 -20.79
C ALA A 59 -1.45 -1.53 -21.30
N ALA A 60 -1.08 -2.46 -20.41
CA ALA A 60 -0.92 -3.88 -20.73
C ALA A 60 -2.27 -4.62 -20.97
N GLY A 61 -3.40 -3.98 -20.67
CA GLY A 61 -4.72 -4.55 -20.89
C GLY A 61 -5.16 -5.53 -19.81
N VAL A 62 -4.77 -5.31 -18.54
CA VAL A 62 -5.39 -6.00 -17.40
C VAL A 62 -6.87 -5.66 -17.36
N GLY A 63 -7.73 -6.69 -17.40
CA GLY A 63 -9.16 -6.51 -17.61
C GLY A 63 -9.90 -5.84 -16.47
N ARG A 64 -9.49 -6.11 -15.21
CA ARG A 64 -10.04 -5.44 -14.03
C ARG A 64 -8.94 -4.92 -13.12
N LEU A 65 -8.99 -3.64 -12.80
CA LEU A 65 -8.09 -2.98 -11.85
C LEU A 65 -8.88 -2.42 -10.66
N GLY A 66 -8.56 -2.88 -9.47
CA GLY A 66 -8.97 -2.24 -8.21
C GLY A 66 -7.87 -1.33 -7.72
N ILE A 67 -8.20 -0.13 -7.26
CA ILE A 67 -7.22 0.85 -6.76
C ILE A 67 -7.67 1.30 -5.37
N VAL A 68 -6.88 0.98 -4.35
CA VAL A 68 -7.16 1.33 -2.95
C VAL A 68 -6.22 2.44 -2.51
N ASP A 69 -6.74 3.61 -2.18
CA ASP A 69 -5.97 4.70 -1.59
C ASP A 69 -6.90 5.65 -0.84
N ALA A 70 -6.58 5.99 0.41
CA ALA A 70 -7.41 6.85 1.25
C ALA A 70 -7.06 8.34 1.12
N ASP A 71 -5.92 8.67 0.53
CA ASP A 71 -5.40 10.02 0.49
C ASP A 71 -6.02 10.84 -0.67
N VAL A 72 -5.76 12.14 -0.61
CA VAL A 72 -6.01 13.09 -1.69
C VAL A 72 -4.71 13.45 -2.41
N VAL A 73 -4.81 13.87 -3.67
CA VAL A 73 -3.67 14.33 -4.45
C VAL A 73 -3.17 15.67 -3.91
N GLU A 74 -1.88 15.78 -3.63
CA GLU A 74 -1.21 17.03 -3.26
C GLU A 74 -0.20 17.45 -4.32
N VAL A 75 0.10 18.75 -4.44
CA VAL A 75 1.12 19.27 -5.39
C VAL A 75 2.49 18.60 -5.18
N SER A 76 2.86 18.37 -3.92
CA SER A 76 4.11 17.67 -3.52
C SER A 76 4.21 16.23 -4.07
N ASN A 77 3.08 15.65 -4.48
CA ASN A 77 2.99 14.29 -4.99
C ASN A 77 3.36 14.22 -6.48
N LEU A 78 3.09 15.28 -7.25
CA LEU A 78 3.15 15.27 -8.71
C LEU A 78 4.56 15.03 -9.27
N ALA A 79 5.60 15.31 -8.48
CA ALA A 79 7.00 15.02 -8.85
C ALA A 79 7.32 13.52 -9.00
N ARG A 80 6.48 12.62 -8.46
CA ARG A 80 6.73 11.16 -8.48
C ARG A 80 5.49 10.28 -8.71
N GLN A 81 4.28 10.83 -8.61
CA GLN A 81 3.02 10.07 -8.71
C GLN A 81 2.38 10.28 -10.08
N THR A 82 2.89 9.57 -11.08
CA THR A 82 2.59 9.77 -12.51
C THR A 82 1.16 9.40 -12.94
N ALA A 83 0.34 8.85 -12.04
CA ALA A 83 -1.08 8.62 -12.32
C ALA A 83 -1.95 9.87 -12.08
N HIS A 84 -1.38 10.91 -11.47
CA HIS A 84 -2.06 12.15 -11.09
C HIS A 84 -1.54 13.34 -11.91
N ASP A 85 -2.36 14.37 -12.02
CA ASP A 85 -2.02 15.65 -12.64
C ASP A 85 -2.65 16.81 -11.85
N ASP A 86 -2.30 18.06 -12.20
CA ASP A 86 -2.74 19.27 -11.50
C ASP A 86 -4.27 19.38 -11.38
N SER A 87 -5.05 18.81 -12.31
CA SER A 87 -6.51 18.89 -12.27
C SER A 87 -7.15 18.09 -11.14
N TRP A 88 -6.38 17.19 -10.52
CA TRP A 88 -6.83 16.33 -9.42
C TRP A 88 -6.40 16.80 -8.04
N VAL A 89 -5.62 17.88 -7.92
CA VAL A 89 -5.15 18.38 -6.61
C VAL A 89 -6.34 18.66 -5.67
N GLY A 90 -6.29 18.08 -4.47
CA GLY A 90 -7.34 18.13 -3.46
C GLY A 90 -8.44 17.08 -3.60
N LEU A 91 -8.40 16.24 -4.64
CA LEU A 91 -9.35 15.15 -4.89
C LEU A 91 -8.72 13.78 -4.57
N SER A 92 -9.55 12.74 -4.47
CA SER A 92 -9.10 11.38 -4.12
C SER A 92 -8.03 10.84 -5.08
N LYS A 93 -6.94 10.29 -4.53
CA LYS A 93 -5.92 9.58 -5.32
C LYS A 93 -6.48 8.35 -6.03
N ALA A 94 -7.32 7.57 -5.35
CA ALA A 94 -7.93 6.37 -5.92
C ALA A 94 -8.76 6.70 -7.17
N GLU A 95 -9.60 7.74 -7.10
CA GLU A 95 -10.40 8.18 -8.24
C GLU A 95 -9.55 8.79 -9.36
N SER A 96 -8.54 9.60 -9.01
CA SER A 96 -7.61 10.18 -9.98
C SER A 96 -6.88 9.10 -10.78
N ALA A 97 -6.29 8.13 -10.08
CA ALA A 97 -5.60 7.02 -10.73
C ALA A 97 -6.55 6.14 -11.55
N ALA A 98 -7.79 5.93 -11.08
CA ALA A 98 -8.81 5.21 -11.84
C ALA A 98 -9.20 5.93 -13.13
N ALA A 99 -9.35 7.26 -13.09
CA ALA A 99 -9.61 8.07 -14.27
C ALA A 99 -8.46 7.97 -15.29
N THR A 100 -7.21 8.01 -14.82
CA THR A 100 -6.03 7.81 -15.68
C THR A 100 -6.00 6.41 -16.30
N ALA A 101 -6.28 5.34 -15.53
CA ALA A 101 -6.32 3.98 -16.06
C ALA A 101 -7.39 3.81 -17.16
N ARG A 102 -8.60 4.35 -16.96
CA ARG A 102 -9.69 4.33 -17.96
C ARG A 102 -9.32 5.10 -19.23
N ARG A 103 -8.60 6.22 -19.09
CA ARG A 103 -8.10 7.01 -20.23
C ARG A 103 -7.07 6.24 -21.05
N LEU A 104 -6.15 5.53 -20.39
CA LEU A 104 -5.10 4.76 -21.06
C LEU A 104 -5.67 3.55 -21.82
N SER A 105 -6.67 2.87 -21.26
CA SER A 105 -7.23 1.64 -21.83
C SER A 105 -8.76 1.66 -21.78
N PRO A 106 -9.42 2.34 -22.73
CA PRO A 106 -10.88 2.35 -22.82
C PRO A 106 -11.40 0.92 -23.04
N GLY A 107 -12.06 0.34 -22.04
CA GLY A 107 -12.61 -1.03 -22.09
C GLY A 107 -12.29 -1.90 -20.88
N ILE A 108 -11.34 -1.50 -20.02
CA ILE A 108 -11.05 -2.21 -18.77
C ILE A 108 -12.03 -1.78 -17.65
N ASP A 109 -12.35 -2.69 -16.74
CA ASP A 109 -13.16 -2.44 -15.54
C ASP A 109 -12.27 -1.87 -14.43
N VAL A 110 -12.36 -0.58 -14.15
CA VAL A 110 -11.57 0.07 -13.09
C VAL A 110 -12.47 0.47 -11.92
N ARG A 111 -12.08 0.05 -10.72
CA ARG A 111 -12.77 0.35 -9.46
C ARG A 111 -11.85 1.11 -8.52
N ALA A 112 -12.28 2.29 -8.11
CA ALA A 112 -11.62 3.06 -7.07
C ALA A 112 -12.22 2.72 -5.71
N PHE A 113 -11.36 2.56 -4.71
CA PHE A 113 -11.72 2.32 -3.32
C PHE A 113 -11.04 3.41 -2.47
N PRO A 114 -11.72 4.56 -2.25
CA PRO A 114 -11.18 5.67 -1.48
C PRO A 114 -11.22 5.38 0.04
N VAL A 115 -10.58 4.29 0.46
CA VAL A 115 -10.63 3.75 1.82
C VAL A 115 -9.25 3.32 2.27
N SER A 116 -9.01 3.34 3.58
CA SER A 116 -7.78 2.83 4.16
C SER A 116 -7.81 1.30 4.24
N LEU A 117 -6.67 0.66 3.99
CA LEU A 117 -6.48 -0.75 4.33
C LEU A 117 -6.32 -0.85 5.85
N THR A 118 -7.25 -1.53 6.51
CA THR A 118 -7.23 -1.75 7.96
C THR A 118 -7.40 -3.23 8.27
N ARG A 119 -7.13 -3.67 9.50
CA ARG A 119 -7.39 -5.07 9.88
C ARG A 119 -8.84 -5.49 9.64
N ALA A 120 -9.79 -4.58 9.85
CA ALA A 120 -11.21 -4.84 9.67
C ALA A 120 -11.61 -4.94 8.19
N THR A 121 -10.91 -4.23 7.29
CA THR A 121 -11.29 -4.14 5.87
C THR A 121 -10.41 -4.96 4.94
N ALA A 122 -9.22 -5.39 5.38
CA ALA A 122 -8.21 -5.98 4.51
C ALA A 122 -8.68 -7.28 3.85
N ASP A 123 -9.31 -8.18 4.61
CA ASP A 123 -9.73 -9.48 4.10
C ASP A 123 -10.83 -9.33 3.04
N ASP A 124 -11.81 -8.46 3.30
CA ASP A 124 -12.90 -8.17 2.36
C ASP A 124 -12.41 -7.46 1.10
N LEU A 125 -11.47 -6.53 1.23
CA LEU A 125 -10.90 -5.80 0.08
C LEU A 125 -10.09 -6.73 -0.83
N ILE A 126 -9.38 -7.70 -0.27
CA ILE A 126 -8.50 -8.63 -1.00
C ILE A 126 -9.28 -9.82 -1.57
N ALA A 127 -10.43 -10.16 -1.00
CA ALA A 127 -11.26 -11.26 -1.47
C ALA A 127 -11.64 -11.11 -2.96
N GLY A 128 -11.49 -12.19 -3.73
CA GLY A 128 -11.95 -12.28 -5.12
C GLY A 128 -11.03 -11.65 -6.18
N TRP A 129 -9.85 -11.16 -5.78
CA TRP A 129 -8.78 -10.71 -6.67
C TRP A 129 -7.81 -11.85 -7.00
N ASP A 130 -7.24 -11.81 -8.20
CA ASP A 130 -6.29 -12.84 -8.65
C ASP A 130 -4.87 -12.57 -8.15
N ILE A 131 -4.49 -11.28 -8.09
CA ILE A 131 -3.18 -10.80 -7.67
C ILE A 131 -3.37 -9.47 -6.93
N VAL A 132 -2.60 -9.29 -5.86
CA VAL A 132 -2.49 -8.01 -5.13
C VAL A 132 -1.11 -7.41 -5.36
N VAL A 133 -1.06 -6.11 -5.61
CA VAL A 133 0.17 -5.34 -5.79
C VAL A 133 0.25 -4.29 -4.70
N ASP A 134 1.36 -4.26 -3.97
CA ASP A 134 1.57 -3.39 -2.81
C ASP A 134 2.52 -2.25 -3.15
N GLY A 135 1.92 -1.08 -3.37
CA GLY A 135 2.59 0.20 -3.57
C GLY A 135 2.55 1.11 -2.34
N PHE A 136 2.26 0.58 -1.15
CA PHE A 136 2.31 1.37 0.08
C PHE A 136 3.75 1.70 0.49
N ASP A 137 3.91 2.82 1.18
CA ASP A 137 5.18 3.37 1.64
C ASP A 137 5.39 3.26 3.15
N THR A 138 4.48 2.57 3.86
CA THR A 138 4.58 2.33 5.31
C THR A 138 4.67 0.84 5.62
N PHE A 139 5.52 0.49 6.60
CA PHE A 139 5.71 -0.90 7.02
C PHE A 139 4.40 -1.52 7.52
N GLY A 140 3.65 -0.84 8.41
CA GLY A 140 2.38 -1.36 8.94
C GLY A 140 1.39 -1.81 7.86
N ALA A 141 1.20 -0.98 6.83
CA ALA A 141 0.30 -1.28 5.72
C ALA A 141 0.82 -2.46 4.86
N ARG A 142 2.14 -2.55 4.62
CA ARG A 142 2.77 -3.67 3.88
C ARG A 142 2.59 -5.01 4.58
N TYR A 143 2.77 -5.04 5.91
CA TYR A 143 2.53 -6.26 6.69
C TYR A 143 1.06 -6.66 6.70
N LEU A 144 0.16 -5.70 6.87
CA LEU A 144 -1.27 -5.95 6.81
C LEU A 144 -1.69 -6.53 5.45
N ALA A 145 -1.18 -5.97 4.35
CA ALA A 145 -1.41 -6.47 3.00
C ALA A 145 -0.83 -7.88 2.80
N SER A 146 0.42 -8.12 3.22
CA SER A 146 1.04 -9.45 3.12
C SER A 146 0.32 -10.50 3.96
N ASP A 147 -0.17 -10.14 5.13
CA ASP A 147 -0.85 -11.07 6.03
C ASP A 147 -2.23 -11.44 5.47
N ALA A 148 -2.98 -10.46 4.97
CA ALA A 148 -4.30 -10.68 4.37
C ALA A 148 -4.21 -11.49 3.06
N THR A 149 -3.24 -11.19 2.20
CA THR A 149 -2.99 -12.00 0.98
C THR A 149 -2.56 -13.42 1.29
N THR A 150 -1.76 -13.63 2.35
CA THR A 150 -1.39 -14.96 2.83
C THR A 150 -2.61 -15.76 3.29
N ARG A 151 -3.51 -15.14 4.08
CA ARG A 151 -4.79 -15.76 4.50
C ARG A 151 -5.68 -16.11 3.30
N ALA A 152 -5.77 -15.20 2.33
CA ALA A 152 -6.57 -15.39 1.12
C ALA A 152 -5.94 -16.38 0.11
N GLY A 153 -4.66 -16.74 0.28
CA GLY A 153 -3.93 -17.56 -0.69
C GLY A 153 -3.70 -16.87 -2.03
N VAL A 154 -3.60 -15.53 -2.02
CA VAL A 154 -3.46 -14.70 -3.22
C VAL A 154 -1.99 -14.27 -3.38
N PRO A 155 -1.42 -14.33 -4.60
CA PRO A 155 -0.10 -13.75 -4.89
C PRO A 155 -0.02 -12.26 -4.56
N HIS A 156 1.07 -11.86 -3.93
CA HIS A 156 1.37 -10.50 -3.47
C HIS A 156 2.67 -10.02 -4.12
N VAL A 157 2.57 -9.08 -5.05
CA VAL A 157 3.73 -8.41 -5.65
C VAL A 157 4.06 -7.20 -4.79
N TRP A 158 5.26 -7.18 -4.24
CA TRP A 158 5.70 -6.17 -3.28
C TRP A 158 6.89 -5.39 -3.81
N GLY A 159 6.89 -4.07 -3.60
CA GLY A 159 8.05 -3.24 -3.88
C GLY A 159 8.25 -2.16 -2.81
N SER A 160 9.50 -1.70 -2.72
CA SER A 160 9.91 -0.61 -1.83
C SER A 160 10.88 0.30 -2.55
N ALA A 161 10.87 1.58 -2.19
CA ALA A 161 11.83 2.59 -2.65
C ALA A 161 12.09 3.56 -1.51
N LEU A 162 13.36 3.86 -1.22
CA LEU A 162 13.78 4.85 -0.24
C LEU A 162 15.10 5.47 -0.69
N GLY A 163 15.21 6.80 -0.73
CA GLY A 163 16.38 7.47 -1.30
C GLY A 163 16.62 7.06 -2.75
N PHE A 164 17.69 6.27 -2.96
CA PHE A 164 18.10 5.70 -4.25
C PHE A 164 17.99 4.17 -4.32
N ASP A 165 17.57 3.53 -3.22
CA ASP A 165 17.50 2.08 -3.08
C ASP A 165 16.08 1.56 -3.34
N GLY A 166 15.97 0.59 -4.25
CA GLY A 166 14.74 -0.09 -4.59
C GLY A 166 14.79 -1.58 -4.29
N GLN A 167 13.65 -2.15 -3.89
CA GLN A 167 13.51 -3.59 -3.70
C GLN A 167 12.21 -4.10 -4.31
N LEU A 168 12.23 -5.34 -4.78
CA LEU A 168 11.09 -6.00 -5.41
C LEU A 168 11.13 -7.51 -5.14
N SER A 169 9.98 -8.09 -4.77
CA SER A 169 9.80 -9.54 -4.72
C SER A 169 8.34 -9.93 -4.97
N THR A 170 8.10 -11.23 -5.07
CA THR A 170 6.76 -11.79 -5.18
C THR A 170 6.57 -12.86 -4.12
N PHE A 171 5.49 -12.69 -3.35
CA PHE A 171 5.12 -13.54 -2.24
C PHE A 171 3.87 -14.32 -2.58
N TRP A 172 3.83 -15.60 -2.22
CA TRP A 172 2.63 -16.42 -2.29
C TRP A 172 2.79 -17.62 -1.36
N SER A 173 1.85 -17.79 -0.43
CA SER A 173 1.87 -18.90 0.54
C SER A 173 1.75 -20.27 -0.11
N GLN A 174 1.24 -20.33 -1.33
CA GLN A 174 1.08 -21.55 -2.12
C GLN A 174 1.99 -21.55 -3.38
N ALA A 175 3.08 -20.76 -3.35
CA ALA A 175 3.99 -20.65 -4.49
C ALA A 175 4.51 -22.02 -4.98
N PRO A 176 4.66 -22.22 -6.30
CA PRO A 176 5.32 -23.39 -6.85
C PRO A 176 6.74 -23.54 -6.28
N GLY A 177 7.10 -24.73 -5.83
CA GLY A 177 8.39 -24.99 -5.18
C GLY A 177 8.46 -24.60 -3.69
N GLY A 178 7.33 -24.27 -3.07
CA GLY A 178 7.21 -23.99 -1.64
C GLY A 178 6.86 -22.54 -1.35
N GLY A 179 5.94 -22.34 -0.40
CA GLY A 179 5.39 -21.03 -0.05
C GLY A 179 6.44 -20.05 0.47
N VAL A 180 6.24 -18.77 0.16
CA VAL A 180 7.10 -17.66 0.60
C VAL A 180 6.24 -16.43 0.86
N THR A 181 6.49 -15.73 1.97
CA THR A 181 5.73 -14.54 2.39
C THR A 181 6.67 -13.40 2.77
N LEU A 182 6.17 -12.17 2.90
CA LEU A 182 6.98 -11.03 3.35
C LEU A 182 7.67 -11.32 4.69
N ARG A 183 7.01 -12.04 5.60
CA ARG A 183 7.56 -12.46 6.89
C ARG A 183 8.77 -13.38 6.76
N ALA A 184 8.97 -14.03 5.61
CA ALA A 184 10.19 -14.76 5.34
C ALA A 184 11.39 -13.81 5.21
N LEU A 185 11.19 -12.63 4.61
CA LEU A 185 12.22 -11.61 4.41
C LEU A 185 12.40 -10.75 5.67
N HIS A 186 11.28 -10.24 6.21
CA HIS A 186 11.26 -9.40 7.39
C HIS A 186 10.31 -10.01 8.45
N PRO A 187 10.82 -10.78 9.42
CA PRO A 187 9.98 -11.55 10.35
C PRO A 187 8.97 -10.71 11.15
N GLU A 188 9.41 -9.55 11.64
CA GLU A 188 8.61 -8.63 12.44
C GLU A 188 8.57 -7.26 11.79
N ALA A 189 7.45 -6.55 11.99
CA ALA A 189 7.33 -5.17 11.55
C ALA A 189 8.21 -4.31 12.45
N GLU A 190 9.43 -4.03 12.00
CA GLU A 190 10.30 -3.07 12.67
C GLU A 190 9.70 -1.66 12.57
N ASP A 191 9.82 -0.89 13.65
CA ASP A 191 9.60 0.54 13.64
C ASP A 191 10.71 1.20 12.82
N ALA A 192 10.51 1.34 11.52
CA ALA A 192 11.40 2.20 10.76
C ALA A 192 11.18 3.65 11.22
N ALA A 193 12.23 4.24 11.79
CA ALA A 193 12.29 5.67 12.13
C ALA A 193 12.20 6.56 10.87
N ASP A 194 12.44 6.00 9.68
CA ASP A 194 12.58 6.73 8.43
C ASP A 194 11.50 6.37 7.39
N SER A 195 10.92 7.40 6.77
CA SER A 195 9.92 7.29 5.70
C SER A 195 10.39 8.04 4.45
N CYS A 196 9.75 7.77 3.30
CA CYS A 196 9.98 8.55 2.07
C CYS A 196 9.81 10.07 2.29
N ALA A 197 8.98 10.48 3.24
CA ALA A 197 8.75 11.88 3.56
C ALA A 197 9.88 12.51 4.40
N THR A 198 10.66 11.70 5.15
CA THR A 198 11.76 12.19 5.99
C THR A 198 13.12 12.07 5.30
N VAL A 199 13.35 10.99 4.54
CA VAL A 199 14.61 10.76 3.80
C VAL A 199 14.56 11.31 2.37
N GLY A 200 13.37 11.41 1.78
CA GLY A 200 13.19 11.67 0.36
C GLY A 200 13.24 10.40 -0.49
N VAL A 201 12.81 10.51 -1.74
CA VAL A 201 12.85 9.41 -2.72
C VAL A 201 12.94 9.96 -4.14
N LEU A 202 13.79 9.34 -4.96
CA LEU A 202 13.90 9.69 -6.37
C LEU A 202 12.64 9.24 -7.14
N GLY A 203 11.92 10.17 -7.77
CA GLY A 203 10.69 9.84 -8.51
C GLY A 203 10.91 8.82 -9.64
N ALA A 204 12.06 8.89 -10.32
CA ALA A 204 12.44 7.92 -11.35
C ALA A 204 12.64 6.50 -10.77
N LEU A 205 13.17 6.38 -9.55
CA LEU A 205 13.27 5.08 -8.85
C LEU A 205 11.88 4.49 -8.60
N CYS A 206 10.91 5.31 -8.16
CA CYS A 206 9.54 4.84 -7.98
C CYS A 206 8.94 4.32 -9.29
N ALA A 207 9.19 5.00 -10.41
CA ALA A 207 8.77 4.56 -11.75
C ALA A 207 9.44 3.25 -12.18
N THR A 208 10.75 3.11 -11.92
CA THR A 208 11.51 1.89 -12.20
C THR A 208 10.95 0.69 -11.44
N ILE A 209 10.79 0.82 -10.12
CA ILE A 209 10.28 -0.26 -9.26
C ILE A 209 8.83 -0.60 -9.60
N GLY A 210 7.96 0.39 -9.79
CA GLY A 210 6.57 0.14 -10.15
C GLY A 210 6.41 -0.52 -11.53
N SER A 211 7.24 -0.15 -12.50
CA SER A 211 7.24 -0.82 -13.82
C SER A 211 7.71 -2.27 -13.72
N ALA A 212 8.74 -2.53 -12.91
CA ALA A 212 9.22 -3.89 -12.64
C ALA A 212 8.18 -4.73 -11.90
N MET A 213 7.42 -4.14 -10.97
CA MET A 213 6.28 -4.79 -10.31
C MET A 213 5.17 -5.14 -11.31
N ALA A 214 4.83 -4.23 -12.22
CA ALA A 214 3.84 -4.52 -13.27
C ALA A 214 4.31 -5.68 -14.18
N ALA A 215 5.62 -5.80 -14.44
CA ALA A 215 6.17 -6.93 -15.17
C ALA A 215 6.03 -8.27 -14.40
N GLU A 216 6.18 -8.28 -13.06
CA GLU A 216 5.87 -9.47 -12.25
C GLU A 216 4.41 -9.89 -12.40
N VAL A 217 3.48 -8.93 -12.35
CA VAL A 217 2.04 -9.22 -12.54
C VAL A 217 1.80 -9.83 -13.91
N VAL A 218 2.38 -9.29 -14.98
CA VAL A 218 2.25 -9.87 -16.33
C VAL A 218 2.76 -11.30 -16.35
N LYS A 219 3.94 -11.60 -15.78
CA LYS A 219 4.48 -12.96 -15.70
C LYS A 219 3.55 -13.92 -14.97
N LEU A 220 3.03 -13.51 -13.81
CA LEU A 220 2.09 -14.29 -13.02
C LEU A 220 0.81 -14.57 -13.81
N VAL A 221 0.22 -13.55 -14.44
CA VAL A 221 -1.03 -13.68 -15.19
C VAL A 221 -0.88 -14.58 -16.40
N THR A 222 0.16 -14.36 -17.20
CA THR A 222 0.33 -15.05 -18.48
C THR A 222 1.03 -16.41 -18.33
N GLY A 223 1.72 -16.64 -17.21
CA GLY A 223 2.49 -17.86 -16.96
C GLY A 223 3.84 -17.88 -17.68
N VAL A 224 4.41 -16.72 -17.99
CA VAL A 224 5.67 -16.60 -18.74
C VAL A 224 6.83 -16.23 -17.82
N GLY A 225 8.05 -16.57 -18.25
CA GLY A 225 9.26 -16.24 -17.53
C GLY A 225 9.31 -16.87 -16.13
N SER A 226 10.05 -16.24 -15.22
CA SER A 226 10.27 -16.72 -13.87
C SER A 226 9.88 -15.65 -12.86
N PRO A 227 8.74 -15.79 -12.16
CA PRO A 227 8.37 -14.88 -11.07
C PRO A 227 9.42 -14.88 -9.94
N LEU A 228 9.39 -13.85 -9.09
CA LEU A 228 10.40 -13.64 -8.03
C LEU A 228 10.19 -14.48 -6.75
N PHE A 229 9.51 -15.61 -6.82
CA PHE A 229 9.32 -16.48 -5.67
C PHE A 229 10.67 -16.97 -5.10
N GLY A 230 10.94 -16.63 -3.83
CA GLY A 230 12.16 -17.07 -3.13
C GLY A 230 13.42 -16.26 -3.49
N ARG A 231 13.25 -15.05 -4.02
CA ARG A 231 14.35 -14.12 -4.29
C ARG A 231 13.89 -12.67 -4.20
N VAL A 232 14.81 -11.77 -3.87
CA VAL A 232 14.58 -10.32 -3.82
C VAL A 232 15.49 -9.66 -4.83
N LEU A 233 14.92 -8.85 -5.71
CA LEU A 233 15.70 -7.94 -6.54
C LEU A 233 15.98 -6.67 -5.76
N VAL A 234 17.22 -6.20 -5.84
CA VAL A 234 17.68 -4.94 -5.24
C VAL A 234 18.19 -4.06 -6.37
N HIS A 235 17.76 -2.80 -6.41
CA HIS A 235 18.16 -1.83 -7.41
C HIS A 235 18.80 -0.63 -6.74
N ASP A 236 20.01 -0.28 -7.18
CA ASP A 236 20.64 0.99 -6.85
C ASP A 236 20.44 1.94 -8.04
N ALA A 237 19.72 3.04 -7.83
CA ALA A 237 19.43 4.02 -8.87
C ALA A 237 20.59 4.97 -9.21
N LEU A 238 21.58 5.12 -8.33
CA LEU A 238 22.79 5.92 -8.61
C LEU A 238 23.73 5.16 -9.53
N ASP A 239 23.95 3.90 -9.21
CA ASP A 239 24.84 3.02 -9.99
C ASP A 239 24.12 2.36 -11.17
N GLY A 240 22.78 2.41 -11.20
CA GLY A 240 21.94 1.78 -12.22
C GLY A 240 21.95 0.25 -12.18
N SER A 241 22.40 -0.34 -11.07
CA SER A 241 22.67 -1.77 -10.95
C SER A 241 21.46 -2.56 -10.45
N TRP A 242 21.39 -3.85 -10.80
CA TRP A 242 20.41 -4.79 -10.26
C TRP A 242 21.14 -5.98 -9.66
N GLY A 243 20.89 -6.22 -8.37
CA GLY A 243 21.33 -7.40 -7.64
C GLY A 243 20.16 -8.35 -7.37
N GLU A 244 20.48 -9.62 -7.13
CA GLU A 244 19.52 -10.63 -6.69
C GLU A 244 20.02 -11.25 -5.38
N LEU A 245 19.14 -11.27 -4.37
CA LEU A 245 19.40 -11.91 -3.09
C LEU A 245 18.49 -13.15 -2.95
N PRO A 246 19.03 -14.32 -2.61
CA PRO A 246 18.21 -15.50 -2.35
C PRO A 246 17.37 -15.30 -1.08
N LEU A 247 16.11 -15.71 -1.13
CA LEU A 247 15.19 -15.65 0.00
C LEU A 247 14.71 -17.05 0.36
N ALA A 248 14.92 -17.45 1.62
CA ALA A 248 14.45 -18.72 2.13
C ALA A 248 12.93 -18.85 2.00
N ARG A 249 12.47 -19.93 1.37
CA ARG A 249 11.06 -20.24 1.21
C ARG A 249 10.49 -20.75 2.52
N ARG A 250 9.67 -19.91 3.15
CA ARG A 250 8.93 -20.22 4.37
C ARG A 250 7.66 -19.40 4.44
N VAL A 251 6.66 -19.93 5.14
CA VAL A 251 5.43 -19.23 5.50
C VAL A 251 5.39 -19.15 7.03
N PRO A 252 6.08 -18.16 7.65
CA PRO A 252 6.02 -17.98 9.09
C PRO A 252 4.57 -17.74 9.54
N PRO A 253 4.21 -18.16 10.76
CA PRO A 253 2.88 -17.95 11.29
C PRO A 253 2.55 -16.46 11.34
N ILE A 254 1.33 -16.12 10.93
CA ILE A 254 0.78 -14.79 11.06
C ILE A 254 0.02 -14.75 12.38
N GLY A 255 0.29 -13.74 13.22
CA GLY A 255 -0.53 -13.50 14.40
C GLY A 255 -1.98 -13.31 14.01
N VAL A 256 -2.87 -14.19 14.47
CA VAL A 256 -4.31 -14.03 14.27
C VAL A 256 -4.77 -12.86 15.12
N ALA A 257 -5.39 -11.84 14.52
CA ALA A 257 -6.04 -10.79 15.30
C ALA A 257 -7.17 -11.44 16.12
N PRO A 258 -7.24 -11.22 17.44
CA PRO A 258 -8.32 -11.76 18.23
C PRO A 258 -9.67 -11.22 17.70
N PRO A 259 -10.72 -12.04 17.62
CA PRO A 259 -12.06 -11.57 17.27
C PRO A 259 -12.49 -10.49 18.27
N GLY A 260 -12.86 -9.30 17.76
CA GLY A 260 -13.21 -8.13 18.57
C GLY A 260 -12.18 -6.99 18.58
N ALA A 261 -11.16 -7.03 17.72
CA ALA A 261 -10.22 -5.92 17.56
C ALA A 261 -10.96 -4.60 17.28
N VAL A 262 -10.78 -3.63 18.17
CA VAL A 262 -11.40 -2.30 18.05
C VAL A 262 -10.77 -1.60 16.84
N ALA A 263 -11.57 -1.05 15.93
CA ALA A 263 -11.04 -0.30 14.79
C ALA A 263 -10.32 0.96 15.29
N ALA A 264 -9.13 1.24 14.76
CA ALA A 264 -8.47 2.53 14.97
C ALA A 264 -9.30 3.63 14.30
N GLY A 265 -9.71 4.64 15.06
CA GLY A 265 -10.50 5.76 14.54
C GLY A 265 -9.64 6.95 14.13
N ALA A 266 -10.26 7.99 13.57
CA ALA A 266 -9.62 9.26 13.26
C ALA A 266 -10.54 10.41 13.63
N VAL A 267 -9.96 11.52 14.12
CA VAL A 267 -10.70 12.71 14.54
C VAL A 267 -10.05 13.97 13.97
N SER A 268 -10.87 14.94 13.54
CA SER A 268 -10.38 16.23 13.04
C SER A 268 -10.00 17.17 14.20
N ALA A 269 -9.17 18.19 13.92
CA ALA A 269 -8.82 19.19 14.93
C ALA A 269 -10.04 19.97 15.46
N ALA A 270 -11.00 20.30 14.60
CA ALA A 270 -12.22 21.00 14.99
C ALA A 270 -13.07 20.16 15.95
N GLU A 271 -13.27 18.88 15.60
CA GLU A 271 -14.05 17.95 16.41
C GLU A 271 -13.36 17.63 17.75
N LEU A 272 -12.03 17.50 17.76
CA LEU A 272 -11.28 17.33 19.00
C LEU A 272 -11.44 18.55 19.93
N ARG A 273 -11.43 19.78 19.40
CA ARG A 273 -11.66 20.99 20.21
C ARG A 273 -13.03 21.01 20.86
N GLU A 274 -14.08 20.63 20.12
CA GLU A 274 -15.44 20.51 20.65
C GLU A 274 -15.51 19.45 21.76
N ARG A 275 -14.92 18.27 21.53
CA ARG A 275 -14.90 17.18 22.51
C ARG A 275 -14.13 17.56 23.79
N LEU A 276 -13.04 18.31 23.67
CA LEU A 276 -12.26 18.81 24.82
C LEU A 276 -13.03 19.85 25.66
N ALA A 277 -13.97 20.58 25.06
CA ALA A 277 -14.85 21.51 25.76
C ALA A 277 -16.11 20.83 26.35
N GLY A 278 -16.33 19.55 26.03
CA GLY A 278 -17.46 18.76 26.48
C GLY A 278 -17.35 18.27 27.93
N PRO A 279 -18.43 17.66 28.47
CA PRO A 279 -18.47 17.18 29.85
C PRO A 279 -17.58 15.95 30.11
N THR A 280 -17.17 15.23 29.06
CA THR A 280 -16.31 14.04 29.13
C THR A 280 -15.20 14.15 28.08
N PRO A 281 -14.17 14.99 28.32
CA PRO A 281 -13.10 15.19 27.35
C PRO A 281 -12.25 13.91 27.19
N PRO A 282 -11.83 13.58 25.97
CA PRO A 282 -10.91 12.46 25.75
C PRO A 282 -9.52 12.79 26.32
N THR A 283 -8.79 11.76 26.73
CA THR A 283 -7.38 11.90 27.07
C THR A 283 -6.56 12.00 25.80
N VAL A 284 -5.80 13.09 25.66
CA VAL A 284 -4.96 13.33 24.50
C VAL A 284 -3.54 12.85 24.80
N VAL A 285 -2.92 12.08 23.90
CA VAL A 285 -1.55 11.57 24.06
C VAL A 285 -0.64 12.16 22.98
N ASP A 286 0.42 12.84 23.40
CA ASP A 286 1.43 13.46 22.55
C ASP A 286 2.59 12.48 22.28
N LEU A 287 2.65 12.00 21.04
CA LEU A 287 3.63 11.03 20.56
C LEU A 287 4.87 11.66 19.94
N ARG A 288 5.00 12.99 19.98
CA ARG A 288 6.24 13.65 19.55
C ARG A 288 7.42 13.17 20.42
N GLU A 289 8.59 13.08 19.82
CA GLU A 289 9.85 12.75 20.48
C GLU A 289 10.29 13.87 21.43
N ASP A 290 11.19 13.54 22.35
CA ASP A 290 11.63 14.45 23.41
C ASP A 290 12.33 15.72 22.85
N ASP A 291 12.89 15.66 21.64
CA ASP A 291 13.61 16.72 20.94
C ASP A 291 12.76 17.57 19.98
N GLU A 292 11.50 17.20 19.74
CA GLU A 292 10.61 17.95 18.84
C GLU A 292 10.04 19.24 19.46
N ASP A 293 9.76 20.26 18.63
CA ASP A 293 9.13 21.51 19.06
C ASP A 293 7.73 21.28 19.65
N ARG A 294 7.54 21.74 20.90
CA ARG A 294 6.28 21.68 21.65
C ARG A 294 5.76 23.03 22.11
N SER A 295 6.23 24.13 21.52
CA SER A 295 5.71 25.48 21.75
C SER A 295 4.20 25.58 21.59
N VAL A 296 3.63 24.75 20.69
CA VAL A 296 2.19 24.51 20.58
C VAL A 296 1.91 23.07 21.00
N ALA A 297 0.98 22.90 21.94
CA ALA A 297 0.52 21.60 22.45
C ALA A 297 -0.98 21.64 22.71
N VAL A 298 -1.62 20.47 22.67
CA VAL A 298 -3.00 20.32 23.14
C VAL A 298 -3.00 20.42 24.67
N PRO A 299 -3.84 21.26 25.29
CA PRO A 299 -3.90 21.39 26.74
C PRO A 299 -4.20 20.05 27.42
N GLY A 300 -3.44 19.70 28.46
CA GLY A 300 -3.63 18.46 29.21
C GLY A 300 -3.13 17.19 28.53
N ALA A 301 -2.41 17.29 27.39
CA ALA A 301 -1.89 16.11 26.70
C ALA A 301 -0.86 15.35 27.55
N VAL A 302 -1.06 14.04 27.66
CA VAL A 302 -0.13 13.09 28.29
C VAL A 302 1.03 12.81 27.35
N ARG A 303 2.26 12.89 27.84
CA ARG A 303 3.44 12.63 27.00
C ARG A 303 3.75 11.15 26.92
N MET A 304 3.88 10.64 25.70
CA MET A 304 4.36 9.28 25.43
C MET A 304 5.07 9.28 24.07
N PRO A 305 6.37 9.65 24.01
CA PRO A 305 7.14 9.63 22.77
C PRO A 305 6.96 8.32 22.01
N MET A 306 6.87 8.38 20.67
CA MET A 306 6.61 7.19 19.85
C MET A 306 7.69 6.12 20.06
N SER A 307 8.94 6.51 20.26
CA SER A 307 10.06 5.62 20.62
C SER A 307 9.84 4.79 21.89
N ARG A 308 8.95 5.22 22.79
CA ARG A 308 8.61 4.54 24.05
C ARG A 308 7.12 4.17 24.13
N PHE A 309 6.43 4.14 22.99
CA PHE A 309 4.99 3.89 22.96
C PHE A 309 4.65 2.45 23.35
N ASP A 310 3.84 2.31 24.40
CA ASP A 310 3.27 1.03 24.83
C ASP A 310 1.74 1.14 24.91
N PRO A 311 0.99 0.41 24.06
CA PRO A 311 -0.47 0.34 24.13
C PRO A 311 -1.03 0.01 25.51
N ARG A 312 -0.32 -0.79 26.32
CA ARG A 312 -0.78 -1.23 27.65
C ARG A 312 -0.59 -0.17 28.72
N ALA A 313 0.23 0.85 28.44
CA ALA A 313 0.47 1.99 29.31
C ALA A 313 -0.47 3.17 28.99
N LEU A 314 -1.39 3.01 28.04
CA LEU A 314 -2.35 4.05 27.70
C LEU A 314 -3.37 4.26 28.84
N PRO A 315 -3.78 5.52 29.10
CA PRO A 315 -4.83 5.82 30.07
C PRO A 315 -6.17 5.17 29.71
N ASP A 316 -6.98 4.86 30.71
CA ASP A 316 -8.36 4.38 30.50
C ASP A 316 -9.26 5.50 29.90
N GLY A 317 -10.29 5.08 29.16
CA GLY A 317 -11.32 5.97 28.61
C GLY A 317 -11.09 6.36 27.15
N PRO A 318 -11.80 7.39 26.64
CA PRO A 318 -11.66 7.83 25.26
C PRO A 318 -10.27 8.42 25.00
N LEU A 319 -9.55 7.91 24.00
CA LEU A 319 -8.17 8.29 23.70
C LEU A 319 -8.04 8.93 22.32
N VAL A 320 -7.28 10.03 22.27
CA VAL A 320 -6.87 10.66 21.02
C VAL A 320 -5.35 10.82 20.99
N LEU A 321 -4.71 10.19 20.01
CA LEU A 321 -3.26 10.24 19.83
C LEU A 321 -2.92 11.31 18.80
N HIS A 322 -1.85 12.06 19.02
CA HIS A 322 -1.32 12.98 18.01
C HIS A 322 0.20 12.95 17.92
N CYS A 323 0.73 13.36 16.77
CA CYS A 323 2.14 13.65 16.57
C CYS A 323 2.28 14.95 15.76
N ALA A 324 3.45 15.22 15.16
CA ALA A 324 3.65 16.41 14.34
C ALA A 324 2.70 16.48 13.11
N SER A 325 2.61 15.40 12.33
CA SER A 325 1.91 15.36 11.02
C SER A 325 0.69 14.44 10.94
N GLY A 326 0.44 13.62 11.97
CA GLY A 326 -0.64 12.62 11.99
C GLY A 326 -0.22 11.20 11.54
N THR A 327 0.99 11.04 10.98
CA THR A 327 1.48 9.73 10.51
C THR A 327 1.74 8.76 11.66
N ARG A 328 2.51 9.18 12.67
CA ARG A 328 2.84 8.35 13.84
C ARG A 328 1.63 8.05 14.71
N SER A 329 0.72 9.01 14.89
CA SER A 329 -0.50 8.79 15.68
C SER A 329 -1.46 7.80 15.03
N ARG A 330 -1.51 7.73 13.70
CA ARG A 330 -2.27 6.68 13.00
C ARG A 330 -1.69 5.29 13.29
N LEU A 331 -0.37 5.14 13.16
CA LEU A 331 0.31 3.88 13.48
C LEU A 331 0.12 3.47 14.96
N ALA A 332 0.22 4.43 15.88
CA ALA A 332 0.01 4.19 17.30
C ALA A 332 -1.44 3.78 17.61
N ALA A 333 -2.43 4.36 16.93
CA ALA A 333 -3.84 3.97 17.09
C ALA A 333 -4.08 2.54 16.56
N GLU A 334 -3.45 2.16 15.45
CA GLU A 334 -3.49 0.78 14.93
C GLU A 334 -2.83 -0.23 15.89
N ARG A 335 -1.79 0.18 16.62
CA ARG A 335 -1.14 -0.62 17.68
C ARG A 335 -2.01 -0.75 18.92
N ALA A 336 -2.63 0.35 19.36
CA ALA A 336 -3.61 0.36 20.45
C ALA A 336 -4.75 -0.61 20.14
N ALA A 337 -5.34 -0.50 18.95
CA ALA A 337 -6.36 -1.40 18.44
C ALA A 337 -5.94 -2.88 18.48
N ALA A 338 -4.70 -3.19 18.07
CA ALA A 338 -4.16 -4.55 18.11
C ALA A 338 -3.99 -5.09 19.54
N ALA A 339 -3.81 -4.21 20.52
CA ALA A 339 -3.77 -4.54 21.94
C ALA A 339 -5.17 -4.54 22.60
N GLY A 340 -6.25 -4.30 21.83
CA GLY A 340 -7.62 -4.22 22.33
C GLY A 340 -7.99 -2.86 22.93
N VAL A 341 -7.17 -1.83 22.73
CA VAL A 341 -7.39 -0.46 23.24
C VAL A 341 -7.95 0.43 22.12
N ALA A 342 -9.11 1.03 22.36
CA ALA A 342 -9.72 1.98 21.43
C ALA A 342 -8.96 3.31 21.44
N ALA A 343 -8.43 3.75 20.31
CA ALA A 343 -7.80 5.06 20.18
C ALA A 343 -8.07 5.68 18.80
N GLU A 344 -8.24 7.00 18.77
CA GLU A 344 -8.39 7.79 17.55
C GLU A 344 -7.08 8.55 17.24
N SER A 345 -6.73 8.69 15.96
CA SER A 345 -5.61 9.55 15.54
C SER A 345 -6.10 10.95 15.17
N LEU A 346 -5.43 12.00 15.63
CA LEU A 346 -5.66 13.37 15.19
C LEU A 346 -5.18 13.56 13.75
N THR A 347 -6.12 13.75 12.82
CA THR A 347 -5.84 13.98 11.40
C THR A 347 -4.99 15.23 11.19
N GLY A 348 -3.88 15.09 10.45
CA GLY A 348 -2.94 16.19 10.21
C GLY A 348 -2.04 16.55 11.40
N GLY A 349 -2.16 15.86 12.53
CA GLY A 349 -1.35 16.08 13.73
C GLY A 349 -1.38 17.52 14.24
N MET A 350 -0.27 17.95 14.85
CA MET A 350 -0.11 19.33 15.33
C MET A 350 -0.09 20.37 14.20
N ALA A 351 0.30 19.99 12.98
CA ALA A 351 0.20 20.88 11.83
C ALA A 351 -1.26 21.23 11.49
N GLY A 352 -2.17 20.26 11.61
CA GLY A 352 -3.62 20.47 11.50
C GLY A 352 -4.18 21.24 12.70
N TRP A 353 -3.69 20.96 13.91
CA TRP A 353 -4.12 21.66 15.13
C TRP A 353 -3.77 23.14 15.19
N ARG A 354 -2.75 23.59 14.44
CA ARG A 354 -2.35 25.00 14.38
C ARG A 354 -3.25 25.85 13.47
N ARG A 355 -4.06 25.22 12.62
CA ARG A 355 -5.04 25.89 11.74
C ARG A 355 -6.36 26.10 12.46
#